data_AF-R5LIG7-F1
#
_entry.id   AF-R5LIG7-F1
#
_cell.length_a   1.000
_cell.length_b   1.000
_cell.length_c   1.000
_cell.angle_alpha   90.00
_cell.angle_beta   90.00
_cell.angle_gamma   90.00
#
_symmetry.space_group_name_H-M   'P 1'
#
loop_
_entity.id
_entity.type
_entity.pdbx_description
1 polymer ?
#
loop_
_entity_poly.entity_id
_entity_poly.type
_entity_poly.pdbx_seq_one_letter_code
_entity_poly.pdbx_strand_id
1 'polypeptide(L)'
;MNAWYMLAAYVGAILICLALCAASLAVMMHGIVKQKRLGGRLAFLIAAGAVTAAVLLFTNSHETYYRFNDWAVSGSTVQDIVKHYGEPDINMYTPGRGGSLWYYIYTDEGPIMPDHLEHFYRIGIDENGRAAEISDTVRKGG
;
A
#
# COMPACT_ATOMS: atom_id res chain seq x y z
N MET A 1 -6.55 -14.85 -2.90
CA MET A 1 -5.23 -15.40 -2.53
C MET A 1 -5.31 -15.77 -1.04
N ASN A 2 -4.79 -16.91 -0.58
CA ASN A 2 -4.99 -17.33 0.83
C ASN A 2 -4.32 -16.33 1.79
N ALA A 3 -5.09 -15.75 2.73
CA ALA A 3 -4.65 -14.70 3.66
C ALA A 3 -3.38 -15.07 4.45
N TRP A 4 -3.16 -16.36 4.70
CA TRP A 4 -1.96 -16.87 5.39
C TRP A 4 -0.65 -16.64 4.62
N TYR A 5 -0.66 -16.68 3.29
CA TYR A 5 0.55 -16.42 2.50
C TYR A 5 0.94 -14.95 2.53
N MET A 6 -0.06 -14.06 2.50
CA MET A 6 0.17 -12.62 2.64
C MET A 6 0.75 -12.32 4.02
N LEU A 7 0.14 -12.83 5.10
CA LEU A 7 0.65 -12.66 6.46
C LEU A 7 2.11 -13.14 6.59
N ALA A 8 2.43 -14.33 6.07
CA ALA A 8 3.79 -14.86 6.11
C ALA A 8 4.78 -13.98 5.32
N ALA A 9 4.38 -13.44 4.17
CA ALA A 9 5.19 -12.51 3.39
C ALA A 9 5.45 -11.19 4.13
N TYR A 10 4.41 -10.59 4.75
CA TYR A 10 4.56 -9.39 5.57
C TYR A 10 5.51 -9.60 6.76
N VAL A 11 5.32 -10.69 7.51
CA VAL A 11 6.20 -11.04 8.65
C VAL A 11 7.63 -11.25 8.18
N GLY A 12 7.84 -11.98 7.08
CA GLY A 12 9.17 -12.19 6.50
C GLY A 12 9.84 -10.88 6.09
N ALA A 13 9.11 -9.98 5.43
CA ALA A 13 9.62 -8.69 4.99
C ALA A 13 10.03 -7.80 6.18
N ILE A 14 9.21 -7.75 7.24
CA ILE A 14 9.53 -7.01 8.48
C ILE A 14 10.81 -7.55 9.13
N LEU A 15 10.96 -8.86 9.23
CA LEU A 15 12.15 -9.48 9.81
C LEU A 15 13.43 -9.16 9.01
N ILE A 16 13.34 -9.17 7.66
CA ILE A 16 14.45 -8.76 6.78
C ILE A 16 14.82 -7.29 7.03
N CYS A 17 13.83 -6.40 7.13
CA CYS A 17 14.05 -4.99 7.46
C CYS A 17 14.76 -4.81 8.80
N LEU A 18 14.29 -5.48 9.86
CA LEU A 18 14.90 -5.41 11.19
C LEU A 18 16.36 -5.90 11.17
N ALA A 19 16.63 -7.01 10.48
CA ALA A 19 17.98 -7.55 10.33
C ALA A 19 18.90 -6.58 9.59
N LEU A 20 18.43 -5.94 8.51
CA LEU A 20 19.19 -4.94 7.74
C LEU A 20 19.46 -3.67 8.55
N CYS A 21 18.49 -3.20 9.33
CA CYS A 21 18.68 -2.07 10.25
C CYS A 21 19.75 -2.38 11.31
N ALA A 22 19.67 -3.56 11.95
CA ALA A 22 20.64 -4.00 12.94
C ALA A 22 22.06 -4.14 12.35
N ALA A 23 22.18 -4.74 11.16
CA ALA A 23 23.46 -4.86 10.46
C ALA A 23 24.03 -3.49 10.08
N SER A 24 23.19 -2.58 9.58
CA SER A 24 23.60 -1.21 9.21
C SER A 24 24.11 -0.43 10.43
N LEU A 25 23.41 -0.52 11.57
CA LEU A 25 23.84 0.07 12.84
C LEU A 25 25.19 -0.49 13.30
N ALA A 26 25.36 -1.82 13.26
CA ALA A 26 26.62 -2.47 13.64
C ALA A 26 27.79 -2.01 12.75
N VAL A 27 27.56 -1.88 11.44
CA VAL A 27 28.56 -1.40 10.47
C VAL A 27 28.93 0.07 10.73
N MET A 28 27.94 0.93 11.01
CA MET A 28 28.18 2.33 11.37
C MET A 28 28.94 2.46 12.68
N MET A 29 28.50 1.78 13.74
CA MET A 29 29.19 1.76 15.04
C MET A 29 30.63 1.29 14.91
N HIS A 30 30.88 0.21 14.16
CA HIS A 30 32.24 -0.28 13.92
C HIS A 30 33.10 0.71 13.10
N GLY A 31 32.49 1.48 12.18
CA GLY A 31 33.15 2.56 11.47
C GLY A 31 33.57 3.72 12.39
N ILE A 32 32.66 4.16 13.26
CA ILE A 32 32.87 5.24 14.23
C ILE A 32 33.93 4.84 15.26
N VAL A 33 33.78 3.68 15.90
CA VAL A 33 34.69 3.18 16.95
C VAL A 33 36.12 3.02 16.42
N LYS A 34 36.28 2.56 15.17
CA LYS A 34 37.62 2.37 14.59
C LYS A 34 38.15 3.58 13.81
N GLN A 35 37.43 4.71 13.79
CA GLN A 35 37.76 5.91 12.99
C GLN A 35 38.15 5.61 11.53
N LYS A 36 37.57 4.55 10.93
CA LYS A 36 37.89 4.16 9.55
C LYS A 36 36.90 4.83 8.59
N ARG A 37 37.40 5.38 7.48
CA ARG A 37 36.56 5.87 6.38
C ARG A 37 35.59 4.77 5.95
N LEU A 38 34.31 5.13 5.77
CA LEU A 38 33.23 4.18 5.48
C LEU A 38 33.46 3.38 4.19
N GLY A 39 34.19 3.90 3.19
CA GLY A 39 34.69 3.14 2.04
C GLY A 39 33.68 2.14 1.45
N GLY A 40 34.11 0.89 1.22
CA GLY A 40 33.26 -0.18 0.67
C GLY A 40 32.01 -0.54 1.50
N ARG A 41 31.89 -0.06 2.75
CA ARG A 41 30.68 -0.23 3.58
C ARG A 41 29.56 0.71 3.18
N LEU A 42 29.86 1.79 2.44
CA LEU A 42 28.86 2.71 1.90
C LEU A 42 27.94 1.99 0.91
N ALA A 43 28.49 1.13 0.05
CA ALA A 43 27.71 0.33 -0.89
C ALA A 43 26.72 -0.60 -0.17
N PHE A 44 27.14 -1.22 0.94
CA PHE A 44 26.25 -2.02 1.78
C PHE A 44 25.13 -1.19 2.39
N LEU A 45 25.42 -0.01 2.94
CA LEU A 45 24.40 0.87 3.53
C LEU A 45 23.40 1.37 2.48
N ILE A 46 23.86 1.69 1.28
CA ILE A 46 22.98 2.08 0.16
C ILE A 46 22.07 0.91 -0.22
N ALA A 47 22.63 -0.29 -0.38
CA ALA A 47 21.85 -1.47 -0.72
C ALA A 47 20.83 -1.81 0.39
N ALA A 48 21.23 -1.77 1.65
CA ALA A 48 20.35 -1.99 2.80
C ALA A 48 19.23 -0.93 2.85
N GLY A 49 19.56 0.34 2.59
CA GLY A 49 18.58 1.43 2.51
C GLY A 49 17.58 1.22 1.38
N ALA A 50 18.04 0.81 0.18
CA ALA A 50 17.18 0.52 -0.95
C ALA A 50 16.22 -0.65 -0.67
N VAL A 51 16.71 -1.74 -0.07
CA VAL A 51 15.87 -2.89 0.31
C VAL A 51 14.86 -2.50 1.39
N THR A 52 15.28 -1.70 2.38
CA THR A 52 14.37 -1.20 3.43
C THR A 52 13.27 -0.33 2.85
N ALA A 53 13.60 0.58 1.92
CA ALA A 53 12.61 1.40 1.22
C ALA A 53 11.64 0.53 0.41
N ALA A 54 12.14 -0.47 -0.32
CA ALA A 54 11.30 -1.40 -1.07
C ALA A 54 10.35 -2.21 -0.18
N VAL A 55 10.82 -2.69 0.97
CA VAL A 55 9.95 -3.37 1.94
C VAL A 55 8.91 -2.42 2.52
N LEU A 56 9.28 -1.19 2.90
CA LEU A 56 8.31 -0.22 3.40
C LEU A 56 7.25 0.11 2.35
N LEU A 57 7.64 0.24 1.08
CA LEU A 57 6.70 0.42 -0.03
C LEU A 57 5.76 -0.78 -0.17
N PHE A 58 6.28 -2.00 -0.07
CA PHE A 58 5.47 -3.23 -0.11
C PHE A 58 4.56 -3.37 1.11
N THR A 59 5.01 -3.00 2.32
CA THR A 59 4.20 -3.15 3.53
C THR A 59 3.11 -2.09 3.64
N ASN A 60 3.31 -0.92 3.01
CA ASN A 60 2.34 0.16 2.98
C ASN A 60 1.49 0.18 1.70
N SER A 61 1.77 -0.68 0.71
CA SER A 61 0.80 -0.95 -0.34
C SER A 61 -0.31 -1.82 0.28
N HIS A 62 -1.58 -1.43 0.11
CA HIS A 62 -2.70 -2.31 0.43
C HIS A 62 -2.62 -3.57 -0.45
N GLU A 63 -3.51 -4.54 -0.20
CA GLU A 63 -3.81 -5.56 -1.20
C GLU A 63 -4.29 -4.84 -2.46
N THR A 64 -3.33 -4.47 -3.30
CA THR A 64 -3.56 -3.85 -4.59
C THR A 64 -4.17 -4.96 -5.41
N TYR A 65 -5.50 -4.97 -5.44
CA TYR A 65 -6.24 -5.79 -6.38
C TYR A 65 -5.64 -5.52 -7.75
N TYR A 66 -5.33 -6.56 -8.53
CA TYR A 66 -4.54 -6.44 -9.76
C TYR A 66 -5.03 -5.34 -10.73
N ARG A 67 -6.30 -4.94 -10.59
CA ARG A 67 -6.95 -3.85 -11.31
C ARG A 67 -6.68 -2.44 -10.76
N PHE A 68 -6.45 -2.25 -9.46
CA PHE A 68 -6.37 -0.94 -8.79
C PHE A 68 -4.99 -0.71 -8.14
N ASN A 69 -4.40 0.45 -8.39
CA ASN A 69 -3.12 0.87 -7.85
C ASN A 69 -3.26 2.12 -6.99
N ASP A 70 -3.08 1.97 -5.69
CA ASP A 70 -3.17 3.03 -4.70
C ASP A 70 -2.27 4.23 -5.02
N TRP A 71 -1.08 3.99 -5.55
CA TRP A 71 -0.13 5.07 -5.88
C TRP A 71 -0.58 5.88 -7.09
N ALA A 72 -1.25 5.26 -8.05
CA ALA A 72 -1.82 5.97 -9.19
C ALA A 72 -3.07 6.78 -8.78
N VAL A 73 -3.74 6.39 -7.70
CA VAL A 73 -4.94 7.07 -7.19
C VAL A 73 -4.58 8.19 -6.23
N SER A 74 -3.61 8.00 -5.33
CA SER A 74 -3.29 8.93 -4.25
C SER A 74 -2.97 10.34 -4.75
N GLY A 75 -3.78 11.33 -4.34
CA GLY A 75 -3.62 12.74 -4.72
C GLY A 75 -4.07 13.09 -6.15
N SER A 76 -4.49 12.09 -6.93
CA SER A 76 -5.02 12.26 -8.30
C SER A 76 -6.41 12.90 -8.28
N THR A 77 -6.76 13.58 -9.36
CA THR A 77 -8.08 14.18 -9.51
C THR A 77 -9.12 13.12 -9.87
N VAL A 78 -10.40 13.39 -9.59
CA VAL A 78 -11.51 12.52 -10.02
C VAL A 78 -11.45 12.24 -11.53
N GLN A 79 -11.10 13.23 -12.34
CA GLN A 79 -11.01 13.09 -13.80
C GLN A 79 -9.91 12.10 -14.22
N ASP A 80 -8.75 12.18 -13.58
CA ASP A 80 -7.62 11.27 -13.86
C ASP A 80 -7.96 9.83 -13.46
N ILE A 81 -8.62 9.67 -12.31
CA ILE A 81 -9.06 8.37 -11.80
C ILE A 81 -10.06 7.74 -12.77
N VAL A 82 -11.11 8.47 -13.17
CA VAL A 82 -12.14 7.97 -14.09
C VAL A 82 -11.55 7.67 -15.48
N LYS A 83 -10.62 8.50 -15.95
CA LYS A 83 -9.91 8.25 -17.21
C LYS A 83 -9.09 6.96 -17.18
N HIS A 84 -8.51 6.62 -16.03
CA HIS A 84 -7.64 5.46 -15.90
C HIS A 84 -8.41 4.16 -15.60
N TYR A 85 -9.41 4.22 -14.73
CA TYR A 85 -10.14 3.03 -14.24
C TYR A 85 -11.56 2.86 -14.81
N GLY A 86 -12.06 3.86 -15.53
CA GLY A 86 -13.44 3.92 -16.03
C GLY A 86 -14.39 4.60 -15.05
N GLU A 87 -15.68 4.59 -15.37
CA GLU A 87 -16.72 5.09 -14.47
C GLU A 87 -16.84 4.21 -13.22
N PRO A 88 -17.04 4.80 -12.03
CA PRO A 88 -17.23 4.04 -10.79
C PRO A 88 -18.61 3.37 -10.75
N ASP A 89 -18.68 2.22 -10.09
CA ASP A 89 -19.93 1.49 -9.87
C ASP A 89 -20.87 2.25 -8.91
N ILE A 90 -20.29 2.94 -7.92
CA ILE A 90 -21.03 3.88 -7.05
C ILE A 90 -20.30 5.22 -7.02
N ASN A 91 -20.98 6.26 -7.49
CA ASN A 91 -20.49 7.63 -7.47
C ASN A 91 -21.21 8.44 -6.39
N MET A 92 -20.49 8.78 -5.32
CA MET A 92 -20.97 9.67 -4.26
C MET A 92 -20.18 10.99 -4.21
N TYR A 93 -19.39 11.28 -5.24
CA TYR A 93 -18.59 12.49 -5.30
C TYR A 93 -19.46 13.70 -5.67
N THR A 94 -19.34 14.78 -4.90
CA THR A 94 -19.93 16.08 -5.23
C THR A 94 -18.83 17.14 -5.32
N PRO A 95 -18.68 17.82 -6.47
CA PRO A 95 -17.69 18.89 -6.63
C PRO A 95 -17.79 19.96 -5.54
N GLY A 96 -16.66 20.29 -4.91
CA GLY A 96 -16.59 21.29 -3.83
C GLY A 96 -17.11 20.81 -2.47
N ARG A 97 -17.56 19.56 -2.34
CA ARG A 97 -17.94 18.95 -1.05
C ARG A 97 -17.18 17.65 -0.74
N GLY A 98 -16.46 17.11 -1.72
CA GLY A 98 -15.83 15.80 -1.62
C GLY A 98 -16.85 14.67 -1.73
N GLY A 99 -16.47 13.48 -1.27
CA GLY A 99 -17.31 12.29 -1.31
C GLY A 99 -16.49 11.04 -1.52
N SER A 100 -16.98 10.10 -2.33
CA SER A 100 -16.22 8.91 -2.66
C SER A 100 -16.61 8.28 -4.00
N LEU A 101 -15.67 7.56 -4.60
CA LEU A 101 -15.84 6.74 -5.79
C LEU A 101 -15.61 5.28 -5.39
N TRP A 102 -16.52 4.39 -5.74
CA TRP A 102 -16.42 2.98 -5.36
C TRP A 102 -16.38 2.14 -6.63
N TYR A 103 -15.38 1.27 -6.70
CA TYR A 103 -15.21 0.33 -7.79
C TYR A 103 -15.36 -1.09 -7.26
N TYR A 104 -16.24 -1.87 -7.88
CA TYR A 104 -16.45 -3.26 -7.51
C TYR A 104 -15.16 -4.07 -7.72
N ILE A 105 -14.84 -4.90 -6.73
CA ILE A 105 -13.68 -5.78 -6.80
C ILE A 105 -14.15 -7.23 -6.97
N TYR A 106 -14.89 -7.74 -5.98
CA TYR A 106 -15.42 -9.10 -5.94
C TYR A 106 -16.53 -9.23 -4.90
N THR A 107 -17.26 -10.33 -4.97
CA THR A 107 -18.19 -10.77 -3.92
C THR A 107 -17.55 -11.96 -3.22
N ASP A 108 -17.47 -11.94 -1.90
CA ASP A 108 -16.86 -13.04 -1.16
C ASP A 108 -17.81 -14.23 -1.06
N GLU A 109 -17.64 -15.16 -2.01
CA GLU A 109 -18.30 -16.47 -2.03
C GLU A 109 -17.30 -17.59 -1.66
N GLY A 110 -16.30 -17.26 -0.83
CA GLY A 110 -15.27 -18.19 -0.39
C GLY A 110 -15.83 -19.46 0.27
N PRO A 111 -15.11 -20.59 0.19
CA PRO A 111 -15.57 -21.87 0.73
C PRO A 111 -15.53 -21.95 2.27
N ILE A 112 -14.88 -20.99 2.94
CA ILE A 112 -14.66 -21.00 4.40
C ILE A 112 -15.04 -19.63 4.96
N MET A 113 -16.17 -19.57 5.68
CA MET A 113 -16.72 -18.36 6.31
C MET A 113 -16.80 -17.13 5.38
N PRO A 114 -17.45 -17.26 4.20
CA PRO A 114 -17.69 -16.11 3.33
C PRO A 114 -18.58 -15.07 4.02
N ASP A 115 -18.34 -13.79 3.76
CA ASP A 115 -19.27 -12.74 4.19
C ASP A 115 -20.44 -12.52 3.22
N HIS A 116 -20.38 -13.07 1.99
CA HIS A 116 -21.38 -12.93 0.92
C HIS A 116 -21.68 -11.47 0.56
N LEU A 117 -20.78 -10.54 0.87
CA LEU A 117 -20.92 -9.13 0.57
C LEU A 117 -20.13 -8.76 -0.68
N GLU A 118 -20.59 -7.72 -1.36
CA GLU A 118 -19.83 -7.06 -2.41
C GLU A 118 -18.75 -6.19 -1.75
N HIS A 119 -17.49 -6.46 -2.11
CA HIS A 119 -16.31 -5.70 -1.70
C HIS A 119 -15.95 -4.67 -2.78
N PHE A 120 -15.68 -3.45 -2.33
CA PHE A 120 -15.44 -2.29 -3.16
C PHE A 120 -14.13 -1.61 -2.79
N TYR A 121 -13.40 -1.22 -3.83
CA TYR A 121 -12.27 -0.32 -3.74
C TYR A 121 -12.82 1.10 -3.62
N ARG A 122 -12.82 1.64 -2.41
CA ARG A 122 -13.35 2.96 -2.10
C ARG A 122 -12.22 4.00 -2.12
N ILE A 123 -12.43 5.03 -2.92
CA ILE A 123 -11.57 6.20 -3.00
C ILE A 123 -12.33 7.37 -2.38
N GLY A 124 -11.92 7.80 -1.20
CA GLY A 124 -12.39 9.03 -0.56
C GLY A 124 -11.80 10.25 -1.26
N ILE A 125 -12.69 11.16 -1.67
CA ILE A 125 -12.35 12.39 -2.39
C ILE A 125 -12.54 13.59 -1.44
N ASP A 126 -11.53 14.43 -1.33
CA ASP A 126 -11.58 15.66 -0.54
C ASP A 126 -12.39 16.77 -1.24
N GLU A 127 -12.58 17.89 -0.55
CA GLU A 127 -13.31 19.06 -1.07
C GLU A 127 -12.65 19.67 -2.32
N ASN A 128 -11.34 19.43 -2.52
CA ASN A 128 -10.58 19.89 -3.68
C ASN A 128 -10.70 18.94 -4.88
N GLY A 129 -11.49 17.86 -4.77
CA GLY A 129 -11.68 16.89 -5.83
C GLY A 129 -10.49 15.95 -6.03
N ARG A 130 -9.66 15.76 -4.99
CA ARG A 130 -8.50 14.88 -5.00
C ARG A 130 -8.71 13.66 -4.11
N ALA A 131 -8.15 12.53 -4.50
CA ALA A 131 -8.14 11.35 -3.66
C ALA A 131 -7.29 11.58 -2.40
N ALA A 132 -7.92 11.41 -1.24
CA ALA A 132 -7.33 11.63 0.08
C ALA A 132 -7.34 10.37 0.96
N GLU A 133 -8.28 9.46 0.73
CA GLU A 133 -8.41 8.21 1.47
C GLU A 133 -8.62 7.06 0.47
N ILE A 134 -7.97 5.93 0.72
CA ILE A 134 -8.15 4.71 -0.07
C ILE A 134 -8.42 3.60 0.94
N SER A 135 -9.51 2.87 0.75
CA SER A 135 -9.89 1.77 1.63
C SER A 135 -10.68 0.68 0.90
N ASP A 136 -10.60 -0.53 1.45
CA ASP A 136 -11.53 -1.60 1.12
C ASP A 136 -12.80 -1.44 1.98
N THR A 137 -13.97 -1.51 1.35
CA THR A 137 -15.25 -1.42 2.04
C THR A 137 -16.24 -2.40 1.47
N VAL A 138 -17.17 -2.84 2.32
CA VAL A 138 -18.32 -3.65 1.91
C VAL A 138 -19.57 -2.80 1.84
N ARG A 139 -20.47 -3.10 0.91
CA ARG A 139 -21.82 -2.54 0.91
C ARG A 139 -22.67 -3.28 1.93
N LYS A 140 -22.77 -2.75 3.16
CA LYS A 140 -23.67 -3.30 4.18
C LYS A 140 -25.11 -2.90 3.88
N GLY A 141 -25.92 -3.84 3.41
CA GLY A 141 -27.37 -3.72 3.30
C GLY A 141 -27.92 -3.92 1.89
N GLY A 142 -28.55 -5.08 1.70
CA GLY A 142 -29.66 -5.33 0.78
C GLY A 142 -30.84 -5.84 1.59
#